data_AF-A0A375I2C3-F1
#
_entry.id   AF-A0A375I2C3-F1
#
_cell.length_a   1.000
_cell.length_b   1.000
_cell.length_c   1.000
_cell.angle_alpha   90.00
_cell.angle_beta   90.00
_cell.angle_gamma   90.00
#
_symmetry.space_group_name_H-M   'P 1'
#
loop_
_entity.id
_entity.type
_entity.pdbx_description
1 polymer ?
#
loop_
_entity_poly.entity_id
_entity_poly.type
_entity_poly.pdbx_seq_one_letter_code
_entity_poly.pdbx_strand_id
1 'polypeptide(L)'
;MGRMTWIKPSFCWMMYRCGWATKPGQERVLAIRVTRAGFEWALAHSCLSHYQNPPHGSREEWEARRSASPVRVQWDPERDTAM
;
A
#
# COMPACT_ATOMS: atom_id res chain seq x y z
N MET A 1 -14.39 3.38 -12.74
CA MET A 1 -13.58 3.30 -11.50
C MET A 1 -12.79 2.00 -11.52
N GLY A 2 -11.46 2.05 -11.62
CA GLY A 2 -10.62 0.85 -11.80
C GLY A 2 -10.31 0.13 -10.47
N ARG A 3 -10.11 -1.18 -10.52
CA ARG A 3 -9.64 -1.98 -9.38
C ARG A 3 -8.20 -1.58 -9.04
N MET A 4 -7.95 -1.21 -7.78
CA MET A 4 -6.60 -0.98 -7.27
C MET A 4 -5.94 -2.29 -6.86
N THR A 5 -4.62 -2.41 -7.07
CA THR A 5 -3.82 -3.53 -6.60
C THR A 5 -2.90 -3.07 -5.47
N TRP A 6 -2.95 -3.77 -4.35
CA TRP A 6 -2.11 -3.50 -3.18
C TRP A 6 -0.89 -4.41 -3.19
N ILE A 7 0.27 -3.83 -2.93
CA ILE A 7 1.54 -4.54 -2.72
C ILE A 7 1.87 -4.40 -1.24
N LYS A 8 2.17 -5.52 -0.57
CA LYS A 8 2.68 -5.52 0.81
C LYS A 8 4.14 -5.98 0.77
N PRO A 9 5.12 -5.09 0.99
CA PRO A 9 6.54 -5.46 1.00
C PRO A 9 6.90 -6.39 2.16
N SER A 10 6.19 -6.29 3.29
CA SER A 10 6.39 -7.17 4.44
C SER A 10 5.77 -8.57 4.19
N PHE A 11 6.61 -9.59 4.34
CA PHE A 11 6.21 -10.99 4.22
C PHE A 11 5.11 -11.34 5.24
N CYS A 12 5.31 -11.01 6.52
CA CYS A 12 4.36 -11.28 7.59
C CYS A 12 3.01 -10.61 7.33
N TRP A 13 3.02 -9.38 6.81
CA TRP A 13 1.79 -8.71 6.38
C TRP A 13 1.08 -9.44 5.23
N MET A 14 1.82 -9.89 4.22
CA MET A 14 1.23 -10.64 3.11
C MET A 14 0.61 -11.95 3.61
N MET A 15 1.33 -12.70 4.45
CA MET A 15 0.84 -13.94 5.05
C MET A 15 -0.38 -13.72 5.94
N TYR A 16 -0.39 -12.67 6.78
CA TYR A 16 -1.57 -12.29 7.53
C TYR A 16 -2.78 -12.00 6.62
N ARG A 17 -2.57 -11.26 5.53
CA ARG A 17 -3.64 -10.88 4.59
C ARG A 17 -4.24 -12.10 3.89
N CYS A 18 -3.41 -12.98 3.34
CA CYS A 18 -3.87 -14.20 2.68
C CYS A 18 -4.23 -15.36 3.64
N GLY A 19 -4.12 -15.14 4.96
CA GLY A 19 -4.34 -16.19 5.96
C GLY A 19 -3.39 -17.37 5.77
N TRP A 20 -2.10 -17.08 5.59
CA TRP A 20 -1.07 -18.05 5.28
C TRP A 20 -1.39 -18.90 4.05
N ALA A 21 -1.93 -18.25 3.01
CA ALA A 21 -2.38 -18.86 1.76
C ALA A 21 -3.50 -19.92 1.92
N THR A 22 -4.28 -19.85 3.01
CA THR A 22 -5.43 -20.75 3.23
C THR A 22 -6.79 -20.12 2.96
N LYS A 23 -6.87 -18.78 2.79
CA LYS A 23 -8.14 -18.11 2.50
C LYS A 23 -8.60 -18.39 1.07
N PRO A 24 -9.89 -18.72 0.85
CA PRO A 24 -10.46 -18.88 -0.48
C PRO A 24 -10.20 -17.67 -1.39
N GLY A 25 -9.62 -17.91 -2.57
CA GLY A 25 -9.25 -16.89 -3.55
C GLY A 25 -7.96 -16.11 -3.24
N GLN A 26 -7.19 -16.51 -2.23
CA GLN A 26 -5.89 -15.92 -1.85
C GLN A 26 -4.82 -16.99 -1.55
N GLU A 27 -4.93 -18.15 -2.18
CA GLU A 27 -4.06 -19.32 -1.96
C GLU A 27 -2.69 -19.18 -2.64
N ARG A 28 -2.49 -18.11 -3.42
CA ARG A 28 -1.25 -17.84 -4.15
C ARG A 28 -0.78 -16.42 -3.89
N VAL A 29 0.50 -16.28 -3.57
CA VAL A 29 1.18 -14.99 -3.38
C VAL A 29 2.13 -14.75 -4.55
N LEU A 30 1.93 -13.66 -5.27
CA LEU A 30 2.83 -13.25 -6.34
C LEU A 30 4.00 -12.45 -5.75
N ALA A 31 5.21 -12.97 -5.92
CA ALA A 31 6.43 -12.21 -5.69
C ALA A 31 6.70 -11.29 -6.90
N ILE A 32 6.91 -10.01 -6.64
CA ILE A 32 7.31 -9.04 -7.67
C ILE A 32 8.67 -8.46 -7.33
N ARG A 33 9.46 -8.20 -8.37
CA ARG A 33 10.73 -7.47 -8.25
C ARG A 33 10.56 -6.12 -8.93
N VAL A 34 10.91 -5.07 -8.22
CA VAL A 34 10.95 -3.70 -8.76
C VAL A 34 12.39 -3.23 -8.82
N THR A 35 12.71 -2.43 -9.82
CA THR A 35 14.00 -1.73 -9.86
C THR A 35 14.03 -0.65 -8.78
N ARG A 36 15.23 -0.27 -8.34
CA ARG A 36 15.39 0.83 -7.39
C ARG A 36 14.75 2.12 -7.91
N ALA A 37 15.01 2.46 -9.18
CA ALA A 37 14.43 3.63 -9.83
C ALA A 37 12.89 3.57 -9.88
N GLY A 38 12.31 2.39 -10.16
CA GLY A 38 10.85 2.22 -10.16
C GLY A 38 10.23 2.39 -8.76
N PHE A 39 10.93 1.92 -7.72
CA PHE A 39 10.51 2.12 -6.33
C PHE A 39 10.55 3.60 -5.93
N GLU A 40 11.63 4.30 -6.23
CA GLU A 40 11.78 5.73 -5.94
C GLU A 40 10.74 6.56 -6.71
N TRP A 41 10.49 6.24 -7.98
CA TRP A 41 9.42 6.85 -8.75
C TRP A 41 8.06 6.66 -8.07
N ALA A 42 7.73 5.44 -7.64
CA ALA A 42 6.46 5.15 -6.99
C ALA A 42 6.28 5.94 -5.69
N LEU A 43 7.33 6.08 -4.89
CA LEU A 43 7.31 6.89 -3.66
C LEU A 43 7.11 8.37 -3.96
N ALA A 44 7.83 8.92 -4.93
CA ALA A 44 7.72 10.33 -5.32
C ALA A 44 6.32 10.69 -5.87
N HIS A 45 5.61 9.73 -6.45
CA HIS A 45 4.27 9.91 -7.02
C HIS A 45 3.15 9.33 -6.14
N SER A 46 3.41 9.22 -4.83
CA SER A 46 2.45 8.66 -3.87
C SER A 46 1.67 9.72 -3.08
N CYS A 47 0.48 9.32 -2.62
CA CYS A 47 -0.32 10.05 -1.66
C CYS A 47 -0.84 9.10 -0.57
N LEU A 48 -0.99 9.58 0.66
CA LEU A 48 -1.58 8.80 1.74
C LEU A 48 -3.02 8.41 1.40
N SER A 49 -3.37 7.17 1.70
CA SER A 49 -4.70 6.61 1.45
C SER A 49 -5.79 7.26 2.31
N HIS A 50 -5.41 7.90 3.41
CA HIS A 50 -6.27 8.60 4.36
C HIS A 50 -5.75 10.01 4.65
N TYR A 51 -6.64 10.87 5.13
CA TYR A 51 -6.30 12.22 5.57
C TYR A 51 -5.68 12.20 6.98
N GLN A 52 -4.64 13.00 7.17
CA GLN A 52 -3.88 13.16 8.42
C GLN A 52 -3.30 14.58 8.46
N ASN A 53 -3.53 15.32 9.54
CA ASN A 53 -3.03 16.69 9.73
C ASN A 53 -2.23 16.78 11.05
N PRO A 54 -0.93 17.15 11.01
CA PRO A 54 -0.03 17.15 9.84
C PRO A 54 0.24 15.71 9.34
N PRO A 55 0.67 15.46 8.07
CA PRO A 55 1.40 16.36 7.18
C PRO A 55 0.57 17.00 6.05
N HIS A 56 -0.73 16.77 5.98
CA HIS A 56 -1.57 17.43 4.97
C HIS A 56 -1.97 18.83 5.44
N GLY A 57 -2.19 19.73 4.47
CA GLY A 57 -2.85 21.00 4.73
C GLY A 57 -4.35 20.76 4.89
N SER A 58 -5.17 21.32 4.01
CA SER A 58 -6.62 21.11 4.09
C SER A 58 -7.04 19.71 3.59
N ARG A 59 -8.26 19.30 3.93
CA ARG A 59 -8.84 18.06 3.41
C ARG A 59 -9.01 18.12 1.90
N GLU A 60 -9.39 19.27 1.37
CA GLU A 60 -9.57 19.53 -0.06
C GLU A 60 -8.24 19.40 -0.81
N GLU A 61 -7.16 19.95 -0.27
CA GLU A 61 -5.80 19.80 -0.83
C GLU A 61 -5.36 18.34 -0.85
N TRP A 62 -5.64 17.57 0.21
CA TRP A 62 -5.37 16.14 0.24
C TRP A 62 -6.21 15.38 -0.79
N GLU A 63 -7.50 15.67 -0.94
CA GLU A 63 -8.37 15.00 -1.91
C GLU A 63 -7.93 15.27 -3.36
N ALA A 64 -7.54 16.51 -3.67
CA ALA A 64 -6.99 16.90 -4.96
C ALA A 64 -5.68 16.14 -5.24
N ARG A 65 -4.73 16.15 -4.29
CA ARG A 65 -3.46 15.41 -4.41
C ARG A 65 -3.66 13.91 -4.54
N ARG A 66 -4.58 13.34 -3.76
CA ARG A 66 -4.93 11.91 -3.81
C ARG A 66 -5.42 11.59 -5.20
N SER A 67 -6.36 12.36 -5.74
CA SER A 67 -6.92 12.13 -7.07
C SER A 67 -5.87 12.25 -8.19
N ALA A 68 -4.92 13.19 -8.06
CA ALA A 68 -3.83 13.38 -9.03
C ALA A 68 -2.69 12.34 -8.94
N SER A 69 -2.50 11.72 -7.77
CA SER A 69 -1.41 10.77 -7.57
C SER A 69 -1.78 9.38 -8.10
N PRO A 70 -0.91 8.68 -8.84
CA PRO A 70 -1.18 7.31 -9.28
C PRO A 70 -0.95 6.26 -8.18
N VAL A 71 -0.13 6.57 -7.17
CA VAL A 71 0.23 5.62 -6.10
C VAL A 71 -0.47 5.99 -4.79
N ARG A 72 -0.91 4.97 -4.05
CA ARG A 72 -1.44 5.10 -2.68
C ARG A 72 -0.48 4.46 -1.69
N VAL A 73 -0.22 5.16 -0.59
CA VAL A 73 0.56 4.63 0.55
C VAL A 73 -0.34 4.55 1.77
N GLN A 74 -0.24 3.43 2.49
CA GLN A 74 -0.87 3.24 3.78
C GLN A 74 0.20 2.72 4.74
N TRP A 75 0.42 3.46 5.83
CA TRP A 75 1.31 3.05 6.90
C TRP A 75 0.50 2.20 7.89
N ASP A 76 0.82 0.91 7.96
CA ASP A 76 0.28 -0.01 8.96
C ASP A 76 1.41 -0.39 9.94
N PRO A 77 1.12 -0.69 11.22
CA PRO A 77 2.11 -1.25 12.16
C PRO A 77 2.78 -2.51 11.59
N GLU A 78 4.00 -2.84 11.98
CA GLU A 78 4.63 -4.09 11.50
C GLU A 78 3.85 -5.32 12.02
N ARG A 79 3.91 -6.42 11.25
CA ARG A 79 3.40 -7.72 11.68
C ARG A 79 4.57 -8.65 11.86
N ASP A 80 4.52 -9.45 12.91
CA ASP A 80 5.45 -10.55 13.10
C ASP A 80 4.67 -11.87 13.23
N THR A 81 5.39 -12.94 13.56
CA THR A 81 4.83 -14.28 13.74
C THR A 81 4.31 -14.52 15.16
N ALA A 82 4.58 -13.61 16.11
CA ALA A 82 3.95 -13.62 17.41
C ALA A 82 2.56 -12.98 17.24
N MET A 83 1.52 -13.72 17.62
CA MET A 83 0.15 -13.28 17.38
C MET A 83 -0.20 -11.99 18.13
#